data_AF-A0A937W818-F1
#
_entry.id   AF-A0A937W818-F1
#
_cell.length_a   1.000
_cell.length_b   1.000
_cell.length_c   1.000
_cell.angle_alpha   90.00
_cell.angle_beta   90.00
_cell.angle_gamma   90.00
#
_symmetry.space_group_name_H-M   'P 1'
#
loop_
_entity.id
_entity.type
_entity.pdbx_description
1 polymer ?
#
loop_
_entity_poly.entity_id
_entity_poly.type
_entity_poly.pdbx_seq_one_letter_code
_entity_poly.pdbx_strand_id
1 'polypeptide(L)'
;MFKLFSSLLIALMFVLLPQAFAGGTPHIVLGTVRTSTGNVPTAANLTITAYITAKPDDIMKYPPSDLTKIAYYESTAQWVVEVSGFAGAWTAGEILHVDFHDADSGESNSVEVVLNNEPRQDAGDTALPVELSDFGIIWNSFGSVKIFWEAESQQQNLGWNLYRSETKSGEFVKINGKVIKGAGTTAVPMEYSFVDKDVKKGKSYFYYLEDISFNGAKHRTDSIKIVLANKAISWGAIKHLALR
;
A
#
# COMPACT_ATOMS: atom_id res chain seq x y z
N MET A 1 35.94 -35.97 11.97
CA MET A 1 35.74 -34.53 12.25
C MET A 1 34.56 -34.06 11.40
N PHE A 2 33.33 -34.34 11.85
CA PHE A 2 32.10 -33.95 11.16
C PHE A 2 31.60 -32.65 11.79
N LYS A 3 31.58 -31.56 11.01
CA LYS A 3 30.93 -30.31 11.41
C LYS A 3 29.41 -30.51 11.23
N LEU A 4 28.70 -30.70 12.33
CA LEU A 4 27.26 -30.51 12.39
C LEU A 4 26.98 -29.01 12.24
N PHE A 5 26.41 -28.60 11.11
CA PHE A 5 25.70 -27.34 11.01
C PHE A 5 24.42 -27.48 11.84
N SER A 6 24.45 -26.99 13.08
CA SER A 6 23.24 -26.75 13.85
C SER A 6 22.58 -25.51 13.25
N SER A 7 21.67 -25.72 12.28
CA SER A 7 20.63 -24.75 11.96
C SER A 7 19.72 -24.66 13.18
N LEU A 8 20.10 -23.81 14.13
CA LEU A 8 19.28 -23.45 15.26
C LEU A 8 18.14 -22.58 14.72
N LEU A 9 17.02 -23.23 14.42
CA LEU A 9 15.73 -22.61 14.20
C LEU A 9 15.35 -21.89 15.51
N ILE A 10 15.78 -20.65 15.69
CA ILE A 10 15.23 -19.78 16.73
C ILE A 10 13.86 -19.31 16.23
N ALA A 11 12.90 -20.23 16.25
CA ALA A 11 11.52 -19.89 16.49
C ALA A 11 11.45 -19.58 17.99
N LEU A 12 11.80 -18.34 18.36
CA LEU A 12 11.55 -17.88 19.72
C LEU A 12 10.03 -17.91 19.88
N MET A 13 9.54 -18.95 20.54
CA MET A 13 8.15 -19.03 20.97
C MET A 13 7.85 -17.73 21.71
N PHE A 14 6.87 -16.97 21.20
CA PHE A 14 5.99 -16.19 22.08
C PHE A 14 5.35 -17.23 23.01
N VAL A 15 6.07 -17.60 24.07
CA VAL A 15 5.52 -18.43 25.12
C VAL A 15 4.44 -17.55 25.72
N LEU A 16 3.19 -17.95 25.47
CA LEU A 16 2.02 -17.51 26.22
C LEU A 16 2.25 -17.89 27.69
N LEU A 17 3.11 -17.14 28.38
CA LEU A 17 3.02 -17.04 29.82
C LEU A 17 1.65 -16.41 30.09
N PRO A 18 0.90 -16.88 31.09
CA PRO A 18 -0.36 -16.25 31.47
C PRO A 18 -0.03 -14.85 32.01
N GLN A 19 0.04 -13.87 31.11
CA GLN A 19 0.04 -12.46 31.43
C GLN A 19 -1.42 -12.08 31.69
N ALA A 20 -1.67 -11.34 32.76
CA ALA A 20 -2.98 -10.74 32.97
C ALA A 20 -3.16 -9.61 31.94
N PHE A 21 -3.68 -9.95 30.77
CA PHE A 21 -4.01 -8.98 29.74
C PHE A 21 -5.22 -8.16 30.18
N ALA A 22 -5.17 -6.83 29.97
CA ALA A 22 -6.26 -5.92 30.31
C ALA A 22 -7.47 -6.06 29.36
N GLY A 23 -7.35 -6.81 28.27
CA GLY A 23 -8.39 -6.93 27.26
C GLY A 23 -8.37 -8.24 26.46
N GLY A 24 -9.31 -9.13 26.77
CA GLY A 24 -9.70 -10.23 25.89
C GLY A 24 -8.81 -11.48 25.88
N THR A 25 -9.22 -12.47 25.09
CA THR A 25 -8.46 -13.69 24.77
C THR A 25 -7.12 -13.28 24.13
N PRO A 26 -5.97 -13.86 24.52
CA PRO A 26 -4.69 -13.61 23.86
C PRO A 26 -4.82 -13.73 22.34
N HIS A 27 -4.27 -12.78 21.61
CA HIS A 27 -4.53 -12.64 20.19
C HIS A 27 -3.35 -12.00 19.48
N ILE A 28 -2.76 -12.78 18.56
CA ILE A 28 -1.59 -12.37 17.80
C ILE A 28 -1.98 -12.19 16.34
N VAL A 29 -1.57 -11.07 15.76
CA VAL A 29 -1.54 -10.86 14.30
C VAL A 29 -0.09 -10.84 13.85
N LEU A 30 0.20 -11.52 12.75
CA LEU A 30 1.54 -11.57 12.16
C LEU A 30 1.46 -11.54 10.64
N GLY A 31 2.57 -11.20 10.01
CA GLY A 31 2.74 -11.29 8.57
C GLY A 31 4.22 -11.20 8.21
N THR A 32 4.51 -11.09 6.92
CA THR A 32 5.86 -10.73 6.47
C THR A 32 5.88 -9.34 5.86
N VAL A 33 7.05 -8.68 5.87
CA VAL A 33 7.29 -7.40 5.20
C VAL A 33 8.59 -7.49 4.38
N ARG A 34 8.52 -7.11 3.11
CA ARG A 34 9.67 -7.09 2.19
C ARG A 34 9.64 -5.82 1.37
N THR A 35 10.80 -5.30 1.00
CA THR A 35 10.92 -4.16 0.08
C THR A 35 10.30 -4.50 -1.29
N SER A 36 10.06 -3.48 -2.10
CA SER A 36 9.62 -3.60 -3.50
C SER A 36 10.54 -4.51 -4.34
N THR A 37 11.83 -4.50 -4.00
CA THR A 37 12.89 -5.33 -4.60
C THR A 37 12.96 -6.75 -4.02
N GLY A 38 12.08 -7.10 -3.08
CA GLY A 38 12.02 -8.40 -2.41
C GLY A 38 13.05 -8.58 -1.28
N ASN A 39 13.85 -7.54 -1.00
CA ASN A 39 14.81 -7.54 0.10
C ASN A 39 14.08 -7.52 1.44
N VAL A 40 14.76 -7.98 2.47
CA VAL A 40 14.25 -7.95 3.83
C VAL A 40 14.70 -6.64 4.48
N PRO A 41 13.77 -5.79 4.97
CA PRO A 41 14.15 -4.58 5.69
C PRO A 41 15.04 -4.89 6.88
N THR A 42 16.06 -4.07 7.12
CA THR A 42 16.93 -4.29 8.28
C THR A 42 16.20 -3.91 9.56
N ALA A 43 16.41 -4.68 10.62
CA ALA A 43 15.74 -4.43 11.91
C ALA A 43 16.07 -3.07 12.51
N ALA A 44 17.21 -2.48 12.14
CA ALA A 44 17.67 -1.17 12.64
C ALA A 44 16.95 0.01 11.97
N ASN A 45 16.47 -0.17 10.73
CA ASN A 45 15.92 0.90 9.90
C ASN A 45 14.44 0.72 9.59
N LEU A 46 13.83 -0.39 10.02
CA LEU A 46 12.40 -0.60 9.96
C LEU A 46 11.68 0.02 11.17
N THR A 47 10.71 0.88 10.91
CA THR A 47 9.70 1.31 11.89
C THR A 47 8.39 0.59 11.60
N ILE A 48 7.75 0.07 12.65
CA ILE A 48 6.39 -0.48 12.57
C ILE A 48 5.52 0.28 13.57
N THR A 49 4.36 0.75 13.15
CA THR A 49 3.38 1.40 14.03
C THR A 49 2.05 0.65 13.94
N ALA A 50 1.49 0.21 15.06
CA ALA A 50 0.23 -0.53 15.08
C ALA A 50 -0.78 0.12 16.02
N TYR A 51 -2.04 0.18 15.59
CA TYR A 51 -3.16 0.67 16.40
C TYR A 51 -4.48 0.04 15.94
N ILE A 52 -5.45 -0.03 16.83
CA ILE A 52 -6.83 -0.37 16.44
C ILE A 52 -7.48 0.91 15.93
N THR A 53 -8.07 0.89 14.74
CA THR A 53 -8.64 2.10 14.07
C THR A 53 -9.69 2.83 14.92
N ALA A 54 -10.44 2.11 15.75
CA ALA A 54 -11.40 2.68 16.71
C ALA A 54 -10.73 3.37 17.92
N LYS A 55 -9.42 3.18 18.10
CA LYS A 55 -8.58 3.62 19.23
C LYS A 55 -7.21 4.13 18.72
N PRO A 56 -7.18 5.16 17.87
CA PRO A 56 -5.95 5.57 17.17
C PRO A 56 -4.83 6.09 18.08
N ASP A 57 -5.17 6.49 19.31
CA ASP A 57 -4.19 6.99 20.29
C ASP A 57 -3.47 5.87 21.07
N ASP A 58 -3.99 4.64 21.03
CA ASP A 58 -3.39 3.47 21.67
C ASP A 58 -2.45 2.76 20.69
N ILE A 59 -1.21 3.23 20.66
CA ILE A 59 -0.23 2.90 19.62
C ILE A 59 0.87 2.00 20.17
N MET A 60 1.19 0.94 19.44
CA MET A 60 2.43 0.17 19.60
C MET A 60 3.44 0.55 18.52
N LYS A 61 4.74 0.58 18.87
CA LYS A 61 5.81 0.92 17.93
C LYS A 61 6.98 -0.06 18.02
N TYR A 62 7.52 -0.42 16.86
CA TYR A 62 8.80 -1.09 16.68
C TYR A 62 9.84 -0.08 16.13
N PRO A 63 11.10 -0.08 16.59
CA PRO A 63 11.64 -0.94 17.66
C PRO A 63 11.00 -0.62 19.02
N PRO A 64 10.53 -1.63 19.78
CA PRO A 64 9.75 -1.39 20.99
C PRO A 64 10.65 -1.25 22.20
N SER A 65 10.10 -0.66 23.26
CA SER A 65 10.63 -0.83 24.62
C SER A 65 10.26 -2.19 25.23
N ASP A 66 9.20 -2.82 24.73
CA ASP A 66 8.67 -4.12 25.17
C ASP A 66 8.45 -5.07 23.98
N LEU A 67 9.39 -6.00 23.80
CA LEU A 67 9.37 -7.00 22.72
C LEU A 67 8.21 -8.02 22.85
N THR A 68 7.47 -8.02 23.95
CA THR A 68 6.31 -8.91 24.13
C THR A 68 5.03 -8.36 23.50
N LYS A 69 5.06 -7.14 22.94
CA LYS A 69 3.88 -6.50 22.35
C LYS A 69 3.94 -6.36 20.84
N ILE A 70 5.11 -6.04 20.31
CA ILE A 70 5.36 -5.93 18.88
C ILE A 70 6.78 -6.38 18.60
N ALA A 71 7.01 -7.11 17.52
CA ALA A 71 8.33 -7.63 17.18
C ALA A 71 8.53 -7.72 15.67
N TYR A 72 9.79 -7.67 15.25
CA TYR A 72 10.21 -7.94 13.88
C TYR A 72 11.43 -8.87 13.90
N TYR A 73 11.40 -9.87 13.02
CA TYR A 73 12.41 -10.92 12.90
C TYR A 73 13.03 -10.88 11.51
N GLU A 74 14.13 -10.14 11.36
CA GLU A 74 14.86 -9.95 10.10
C GLU A 74 15.23 -11.27 9.40
N SER A 75 15.57 -12.32 10.14
CA SER A 75 15.91 -13.62 9.54
C SER A 75 14.78 -14.27 8.73
N THR A 76 13.54 -13.89 9.00
CA THR A 76 12.32 -14.44 8.36
C THR A 76 11.46 -13.36 7.71
N ALA A 77 11.84 -12.08 7.82
CA ALA A 77 11.05 -10.93 7.42
C ALA A 77 9.69 -10.83 8.13
N GLN A 78 9.52 -11.52 9.28
CA GLN A 78 8.24 -11.62 9.97
C GLN A 78 8.05 -10.49 10.97
N TRP A 79 6.88 -9.86 10.96
CA TRP A 79 6.43 -8.96 12.00
C TRP A 79 5.30 -9.60 12.81
N VAL A 80 5.16 -9.20 14.07
CA VAL A 80 4.18 -9.73 15.02
C VAL A 80 3.64 -8.59 15.88
N VAL A 81 2.33 -8.55 16.08
CA VAL A 81 1.62 -7.68 17.03
C VAL A 81 0.80 -8.55 17.98
N GLU A 82 1.06 -8.47 19.28
CA GLU A 82 0.22 -9.03 20.33
C GLU A 82 -0.90 -8.02 20.62
N VAL A 83 -2.06 -8.21 20.00
CA VAL A 83 -3.20 -7.28 20.07
C VAL A 83 -3.72 -7.16 21.50
N SER A 84 -3.56 -8.20 22.32
CA SER A 84 -3.92 -8.12 23.74
C SER A 84 -2.98 -7.23 24.57
N GLY A 85 -1.88 -6.77 23.97
CA GLY A 85 -0.94 -5.83 24.58
C GLY A 85 -1.37 -4.36 24.55
N PHE A 86 -2.43 -4.01 23.79
CA PHE A 86 -3.00 -2.66 23.74
C PHE A 86 -3.59 -2.30 25.11
N ALA A 87 -3.58 -1.01 25.45
CA ALA A 87 -4.15 -0.55 26.72
C ALA A 87 -5.69 -0.70 26.72
N GLY A 88 -6.33 -0.47 25.58
CA GLY A 88 -7.76 -0.65 25.37
C GLY A 88 -8.10 -2.08 24.97
N ALA A 89 -9.12 -2.65 25.61
CA ALA A 89 -9.63 -3.96 25.23
C ALA A 89 -10.15 -3.95 23.79
N TRP A 90 -9.84 -5.01 23.04
CA TRP A 90 -10.26 -5.17 21.65
C TRP A 90 -11.51 -6.05 21.53
N THR A 91 -12.20 -5.99 20.39
CA THR A 91 -13.35 -6.86 20.07
C THR A 91 -13.24 -7.38 18.65
N ALA A 92 -13.66 -8.62 18.41
CA ALA A 92 -13.75 -9.17 17.05
C ALA A 92 -14.62 -8.26 16.14
N GLY A 93 -14.15 -8.01 14.93
CA GLY A 93 -14.73 -7.06 13.98
C GLY A 93 -14.08 -5.68 14.00
N GLU A 94 -13.30 -5.32 15.02
CA GLU A 94 -12.43 -4.14 14.96
C GLU A 94 -11.29 -4.35 13.94
N ILE A 95 -10.74 -3.25 13.43
CA ILE A 95 -9.65 -3.28 12.45
C ILE A 95 -8.36 -2.89 13.14
N LEU A 96 -7.38 -3.80 13.12
CA LEU A 96 -5.98 -3.50 13.39
C LEU A 96 -5.36 -2.88 12.14
N HIS A 97 -4.75 -1.71 12.28
CA HIS A 97 -3.96 -1.05 11.26
C HIS A 97 -2.48 -1.13 11.66
N VAL A 98 -1.62 -1.51 10.71
CA VAL A 98 -0.17 -1.61 10.94
C VAL A 98 0.55 -0.90 9.79
N ASP A 99 1.26 0.18 10.11
CA ASP A 99 2.13 0.93 9.21
C ASP A 99 3.57 0.41 9.28
N PHE A 100 4.25 0.37 8.14
CA PHE A 100 5.66 0.04 7.96
C PHE A 100 6.36 1.21 7.29
N HIS A 101 7.57 1.52 7.74
CA HIS A 101 8.48 2.46 7.09
C HIS A 101 9.90 1.90 7.14
N ASP A 102 10.49 1.61 5.99
CA ASP A 102 11.88 1.18 5.87
C ASP A 102 12.76 2.37 5.45
N ALA A 103 13.63 2.83 6.36
CA ALA A 103 14.48 3.97 6.08
C ALA A 103 15.64 3.66 5.12
N ASP A 104 15.98 2.38 4.89
CA ASP A 104 17.03 2.00 3.93
C ASP A 104 16.58 2.22 2.48
N SER A 105 15.36 1.80 2.17
CA SER A 105 14.74 1.99 0.85
C SER A 105 13.96 3.31 0.73
N GLY A 106 13.50 3.86 1.85
CA GLY A 106 12.54 4.98 1.89
C GLY A 106 11.08 4.53 1.72
N GLU A 107 10.82 3.22 1.59
CA GLU A 107 9.50 2.68 1.28
C GLU A 107 8.59 2.64 2.52
N SER A 108 7.28 2.83 2.30
CA SER A 108 6.26 2.73 3.36
C SER A 108 5.01 2.04 2.86
N ASN A 109 4.32 1.31 3.73
CA ASN A 109 3.02 0.70 3.43
C ASN A 109 2.24 0.45 4.72
N SER A 110 0.98 0.07 4.60
CA SER A 110 0.18 -0.42 5.72
C SER A 110 -0.60 -1.69 5.38
N VAL A 111 -0.98 -2.42 6.43
CA VAL A 111 -1.91 -3.56 6.36
C VAL A 111 -3.04 -3.35 7.35
N GLU A 112 -4.25 -3.70 6.92
CA GLU A 112 -5.44 -3.70 7.76
C GLU A 112 -5.96 -5.12 7.94
N VAL A 113 -6.19 -5.51 9.20
CA VAL A 113 -6.65 -6.84 9.57
C VAL A 113 -7.92 -6.71 10.40
N VAL A 114 -9.01 -7.32 9.92
CA VAL A 114 -10.24 -7.46 10.71
C VAL A 114 -10.00 -8.52 11.78
N LEU A 115 -10.04 -8.11 13.05
CA LEU A 115 -9.78 -8.97 14.20
C LEU A 115 -10.89 -10.01 14.35
N ASN A 116 -10.51 -11.24 14.69
CA ASN A 116 -11.43 -12.34 14.99
C ASN A 116 -11.10 -12.99 16.34
N ASN A 117 -11.85 -14.01 16.73
CA ASN A 117 -11.67 -14.66 18.05
C ASN A 117 -10.62 -15.79 18.04
N GLU A 118 -9.91 -16.01 16.93
CA GLU A 118 -8.84 -17.01 16.89
C GLU A 118 -7.63 -16.51 17.67
N PRO A 119 -6.87 -17.36 18.36
CA PRO A 119 -5.68 -16.92 19.11
C PRO A 119 -4.56 -16.36 18.21
N ARG A 120 -4.61 -16.64 16.90
CA ARG A 120 -3.62 -16.24 15.91
C ARG A 120 -4.28 -15.95 14.56
N GLN A 121 -3.97 -14.81 13.98
CA GLN A 121 -4.32 -14.45 12.60
C GLN A 121 -3.06 -14.19 11.78
N ASP A 122 -3.01 -14.78 10.60
CA ASP A 122 -1.98 -14.51 9.60
C ASP A 122 -2.52 -13.44 8.63
N ALA A 123 -1.84 -12.29 8.61
CA ALA A 123 -2.10 -11.19 7.69
C ALA A 123 -1.55 -11.48 6.27
N GLY A 124 -0.84 -12.61 6.08
CA GLY A 124 -0.20 -13.00 4.84
C GLY A 124 1.08 -12.20 4.57
N ASP A 125 1.57 -12.30 3.33
CA ASP A 125 2.65 -11.45 2.84
C ASP A 125 2.10 -10.03 2.65
N THR A 126 2.58 -9.09 3.47
CA THR A 126 2.41 -7.66 3.20
C THR A 126 3.49 -7.28 2.19
N ALA A 127 3.18 -7.52 0.92
CA ALA A 127 3.95 -6.92 -0.17
C ALA A 127 3.68 -5.42 -0.17
N LEU A 128 4.76 -4.62 -0.18
CA LEU A 128 4.66 -3.18 -0.42
C LEU A 128 3.94 -2.94 -1.75
N PRO A 129 3.13 -1.87 -1.87
CA PRO A 129 2.34 -1.64 -3.06
C PRO A 129 3.27 -1.44 -4.24
N VAL A 130 2.73 -1.62 -5.44
CA VAL A 130 3.43 -1.24 -6.66
C VAL A 130 3.94 0.20 -6.53
N GLU A 131 5.24 0.37 -6.71
CA GLU A 131 5.86 1.69 -6.74
C GLU A 131 5.57 2.34 -8.09
N LEU A 132 4.84 3.45 -8.08
CA LEU A 132 4.60 4.24 -9.28
C LEU A 132 5.66 5.34 -9.40
N SER A 133 6.49 5.29 -10.44
CA SER A 133 7.45 6.37 -10.76
C SER A 133 6.76 7.57 -11.40
N ASP A 134 5.69 7.32 -12.14
CA ASP A 134 4.92 8.36 -12.82
C ASP A 134 3.43 8.01 -12.82
N PHE A 135 2.60 9.00 -12.52
CA PHE A 135 1.15 8.94 -12.76
C PHE A 135 0.73 10.29 -13.32
N GLY A 136 0.43 10.29 -14.61
CA GLY A 136 0.24 11.51 -15.39
C GLY A 136 -1.00 11.47 -16.27
N ILE A 137 -1.45 12.66 -16.65
CA ILE A 137 -2.64 12.85 -17.47
C ILE A 137 -2.34 13.87 -18.58
N ILE A 138 -2.53 13.46 -19.84
CA ILE A 138 -2.41 14.33 -21.01
C ILE A 138 -3.78 14.44 -21.68
N TRP A 139 -4.26 15.67 -21.83
CA TRP A 139 -5.44 15.97 -22.63
C TRP A 139 -5.05 16.20 -24.09
N ASN A 140 -5.70 15.49 -25.02
CA ASN A 140 -5.57 15.79 -26.45
C ASN A 140 -6.70 16.72 -26.92
N SER A 141 -6.39 17.60 -27.86
CA SER A 141 -7.32 18.59 -28.43
C SER A 141 -8.56 17.96 -29.10
N PHE A 142 -8.53 16.65 -29.36
CA PHE A 142 -9.60 15.83 -29.93
C PHE A 142 -10.68 15.40 -28.94
N GLY A 143 -10.58 15.78 -27.66
CA GLY A 143 -11.66 15.55 -26.68
C GLY A 143 -11.53 14.25 -25.90
N SER A 144 -10.31 13.70 -25.77
CA SER A 144 -10.04 12.56 -24.89
C SER A 144 -8.87 12.86 -23.96
N VAL A 145 -8.83 12.16 -22.85
CA VAL A 145 -7.79 12.26 -21.84
C VAL A 145 -7.01 10.95 -21.84
N LYS A 146 -5.69 11.01 -22.06
CA LYS A 146 -4.79 9.88 -21.87
C LYS A 146 -4.27 9.92 -20.44
N ILE A 147 -4.55 8.87 -19.70
CA ILE A 147 -3.98 8.59 -18.39
C ILE A 147 -2.83 7.61 -18.62
N PHE A 148 -1.68 7.86 -18.02
CA PHE A 148 -0.51 6.99 -18.12
C PHE A 148 0.15 6.87 -16.76
N TRP A 149 0.74 5.71 -16.51
CA TRP A 149 1.53 5.48 -15.32
C TRP A 149 2.63 4.49 -15.62
N GLU A 150 3.68 4.56 -14.81
CA GLU A 150 4.77 3.60 -14.82
C GLU A 150 4.85 2.96 -13.44
N ALA A 151 4.92 1.64 -13.42
CA ALA A 151 5.18 0.85 -12.23
C ALA A 151 6.64 0.44 -12.23
N GLU A 152 7.47 0.95 -11.32
CA GLU A 152 8.89 0.60 -11.21
C GLU A 152 9.07 -0.89 -10.88
N SER A 153 8.21 -1.41 -10.01
CA SER A 153 8.17 -2.81 -9.62
C SER A 153 6.72 -3.25 -9.36
N GLN A 154 6.47 -4.54 -9.47
CA GLN A 154 5.16 -5.15 -9.24
C GLN A 154 5.29 -6.44 -8.47
N GLN A 155 4.38 -6.66 -7.53
CA GLN A 155 4.29 -7.91 -6.79
C GLN A 155 2.87 -8.45 -6.89
N GLN A 156 2.73 -9.65 -7.43
CA GLN A 156 1.45 -10.33 -7.63
C GLN A 156 0.36 -9.47 -8.32
N ASN A 157 0.75 -8.51 -9.16
CA ASN A 157 -0.18 -7.58 -9.80
C ASN A 157 -1.00 -8.30 -10.89
N LEU A 158 -2.27 -8.57 -10.60
CA LEU A 158 -3.26 -9.06 -11.57
C LEU A 158 -3.56 -7.96 -12.59
N GLY A 159 -3.66 -6.72 -12.14
CA GLY A 159 -3.82 -5.57 -13.00
C GLY A 159 -4.42 -4.36 -12.32
N TRP A 160 -5.04 -3.50 -13.14
CA TRP A 160 -5.40 -2.14 -12.77
C TRP A 160 -6.84 -1.83 -13.11
N ASN A 161 -7.50 -1.10 -12.21
CA ASN A 161 -8.72 -0.37 -12.46
C ASN A 161 -8.43 1.13 -12.42
N LEU A 162 -9.15 1.87 -13.25
CA LEU A 162 -9.09 3.32 -13.27
C LEU A 162 -10.47 3.85 -12.92
N TYR A 163 -10.50 4.80 -11.99
CA TYR A 163 -11.71 5.43 -11.52
C TYR A 163 -11.70 6.93 -11.80
N ARG A 164 -12.87 7.51 -11.97
CA ARG A 164 -13.06 8.93 -12.27
C ARG A 164 -14.22 9.53 -11.48
N SER A 165 -14.06 10.77 -11.01
CA SER A 165 -15.16 11.60 -10.51
C SER A 165 -15.13 13.01 -11.13
N GLU A 166 -16.28 13.69 -11.20
CA GLU A 166 -16.34 15.12 -11.54
C GLU A 166 -15.99 16.02 -10.34
N THR A 167 -15.91 15.47 -9.12
CA THR A 167 -15.63 16.23 -7.90
C THR A 167 -14.62 15.49 -7.02
N LYS A 168 -13.87 16.22 -6.19
CA LYS A 168 -12.80 15.64 -5.36
C LYS A 168 -13.33 14.62 -4.33
N SER A 169 -14.52 14.89 -3.79
CA SER A 169 -15.16 14.11 -2.72
C SER A 169 -16.42 13.37 -3.19
N GLY A 170 -16.67 13.32 -4.50
CA GLY A 170 -17.85 12.68 -5.05
C GLY A 170 -17.65 11.19 -5.27
N GLU A 171 -18.67 10.57 -5.85
CA GLU A 171 -18.61 9.19 -6.27
C GLU A 171 -17.60 9.02 -7.41
N PHE A 172 -16.71 8.06 -7.26
CA PHE A 172 -15.78 7.65 -8.29
C PHE A 172 -16.33 6.44 -9.02
N VAL A 173 -16.44 6.55 -10.35
CA VAL A 173 -16.91 5.47 -11.20
C VAL A 173 -15.75 4.82 -11.92
N LYS A 174 -15.74 3.48 -11.99
CA LYS A 174 -14.76 2.73 -12.77
C LYS A 174 -14.98 3.00 -14.26
N ILE A 175 -13.91 3.38 -14.97
CA ILE A 175 -13.99 3.78 -16.39
C ILE A 175 -13.39 2.77 -17.37
N ASN A 176 -12.61 1.80 -16.89
CA ASN A 176 -12.13 0.69 -17.73
C ASN A 176 -13.11 -0.50 -17.67
N GLY A 177 -13.64 -0.92 -18.82
CA GLY A 177 -14.57 -2.06 -18.88
C GLY A 177 -13.93 -3.42 -18.57
N LYS A 178 -12.63 -3.57 -18.86
CA LYS A 178 -11.83 -4.75 -18.50
C LYS A 178 -10.64 -4.30 -17.67
N VAL A 179 -10.22 -5.14 -16.72
CA VAL A 179 -8.98 -4.94 -15.95
C VAL A 179 -7.82 -4.77 -16.93
N ILE A 180 -7.03 -3.72 -16.73
CA ILE A 180 -5.82 -3.48 -17.51
C ILE A 180 -4.76 -4.41 -16.93
N LYS A 181 -4.31 -5.38 -17.73
CA LYS A 181 -3.53 -6.52 -17.22
C LYS A 181 -2.19 -6.05 -16.64
N GLY A 182 -1.89 -6.52 -15.43
CA GLY A 182 -0.61 -6.35 -14.75
C GLY A 182 0.49 -7.24 -15.30
N ALA A 183 1.72 -7.03 -14.83
CA ALA A 183 2.86 -7.87 -15.15
C ALA A 183 3.11 -8.99 -14.13
N GLY A 184 2.26 -9.11 -13.09
CA GLY A 184 2.42 -10.09 -12.03
C GLY A 184 3.51 -9.67 -11.05
N THR A 185 4.53 -10.51 -10.88
CA THR A 185 5.71 -10.18 -10.07
C THR A 185 6.88 -9.85 -10.99
N THR A 186 7.37 -8.61 -10.94
CA THR A 186 8.52 -8.14 -11.71
C THR A 186 9.17 -6.94 -11.02
N ALA A 187 10.50 -6.85 -11.07
CA ALA A 187 11.25 -5.65 -10.67
C ALA A 187 11.67 -4.80 -11.89
N VAL A 188 11.16 -5.14 -13.08
CA VAL A 188 11.38 -4.37 -14.31
C VAL A 188 10.27 -3.32 -14.43
N PRO A 189 10.62 -2.05 -14.67
CA PRO A 189 9.64 -0.99 -14.89
C PRO A 189 8.69 -1.30 -16.05
N MET A 190 7.40 -1.06 -15.84
CA MET A 190 6.36 -1.31 -16.82
C MET A 190 5.48 -0.07 -17.01
N GLU A 191 5.35 0.35 -18.26
CA GLU A 191 4.50 1.45 -18.65
C GLU A 191 3.08 0.98 -19.01
N TYR A 192 2.10 1.78 -18.60
CA TYR A 192 0.69 1.54 -18.87
C TYR A 192 0.00 2.82 -19.32
N SER A 193 -1.10 2.65 -20.06
CA SER A 193 -1.96 3.79 -20.37
C SER A 193 -3.41 3.40 -20.62
N PHE A 194 -4.30 4.37 -20.39
CA PHE A 194 -5.72 4.29 -20.66
C PHE A 194 -6.21 5.59 -21.29
N VAL A 195 -7.17 5.48 -22.23
CA VAL A 195 -7.77 6.66 -22.89
C VAL A 195 -9.22 6.78 -22.47
N ASP A 196 -9.52 7.83 -21.70
CA ASP A 196 -10.86 8.25 -21.36
C ASP A 196 -11.43 9.14 -22.47
N LYS A 197 -12.44 8.62 -23.18
CA LYS A 197 -13.13 9.30 -24.29
C LYS A 197 -14.40 10.02 -23.83
N ASP A 198 -14.86 9.78 -22.61
CA ASP A 198 -16.15 10.23 -22.12
C ASP A 198 -15.99 11.50 -21.27
N VAL A 199 -15.13 12.41 -21.72
CA VAL A 199 -14.81 13.66 -21.03
C VAL A 199 -15.30 14.87 -21.83
N LYS A 200 -15.76 15.88 -21.10
CA LYS A 200 -16.29 17.12 -21.67
C LYS A 200 -15.37 18.31 -21.37
N LYS A 201 -15.15 19.16 -22.38
CA LYS A 201 -14.48 20.45 -22.20
C LYS A 201 -15.26 21.32 -21.21
N GLY A 202 -14.55 22.15 -20.45
CA GLY A 202 -15.10 23.00 -19.40
C GLY A 202 -15.37 22.28 -18.07
N LYS A 203 -15.01 20.99 -17.94
CA LYS A 203 -15.19 20.20 -16.72
C LYS A 203 -13.85 19.89 -16.05
N SER A 204 -13.92 19.61 -14.75
CA SER A 204 -12.81 19.04 -13.99
C SER A 204 -13.09 17.57 -13.74
N TYR A 205 -12.05 16.76 -13.77
CA TYR A 205 -12.12 15.34 -13.44
C TYR A 205 -11.01 14.99 -12.46
N PHE A 206 -11.31 14.05 -11.58
CA PHE A 206 -10.39 13.47 -10.61
C PHE A 206 -10.25 11.99 -10.97
N TYR A 207 -9.02 11.49 -10.99
CA TYR A 207 -8.72 10.10 -11.32
C TYR A 207 -7.85 9.46 -10.24
N TYR A 208 -8.11 8.20 -9.91
CA TYR A 208 -7.17 7.39 -9.15
C TYR A 208 -7.01 6.01 -9.80
N LEU A 209 -5.87 5.38 -9.56
CA LEU A 209 -5.60 4.00 -9.92
C LEU A 209 -5.90 3.08 -8.75
N GLU A 210 -6.48 1.92 -9.03
CA GLU A 210 -6.60 0.81 -8.10
C GLU A 210 -5.81 -0.35 -8.67
N ASP A 211 -4.79 -0.81 -7.95
CA ASP A 211 -4.12 -2.06 -8.26
C ASP A 211 -4.92 -3.23 -7.69
N ILE A 212 -4.80 -4.38 -8.35
CA ILE A 212 -5.47 -5.62 -7.97
C ILE A 212 -4.40 -6.69 -7.91
N SER A 213 -4.28 -7.37 -6.77
CA SER A 213 -3.39 -8.50 -6.59
C SER A 213 -4.08 -9.82 -6.98
N PHE A 214 -3.32 -10.87 -7.28
CA PHE A 214 -3.86 -12.20 -7.59
C PHE A 214 -4.65 -12.84 -6.44
N ASN A 215 -4.34 -12.46 -5.20
CA ASN A 215 -5.10 -12.88 -4.00
C ASN A 215 -6.39 -12.07 -3.78
N GLY A 216 -6.68 -11.08 -4.64
CA GLY A 216 -7.87 -10.23 -4.56
C GLY A 216 -7.71 -8.97 -3.70
N ALA A 217 -6.54 -8.76 -3.07
CA ALA A 217 -6.21 -7.50 -2.43
C ALA A 217 -6.24 -6.35 -3.44
N LYS A 218 -6.59 -5.17 -2.95
CA LYS A 218 -6.70 -3.95 -3.77
C LYS A 218 -6.14 -2.79 -2.99
N HIS A 219 -5.33 -1.98 -3.65
CA HIS A 219 -4.84 -0.74 -3.10
C HIS A 219 -5.12 0.40 -4.08
N ARG A 220 -5.34 1.61 -3.56
CA ARG A 220 -5.71 2.79 -4.36
C ARG A 220 -4.68 3.88 -4.17
N THR A 221 -4.34 4.56 -5.25
CA THR A 221 -3.49 5.75 -5.20
C THR A 221 -4.28 6.96 -4.70
N ASP A 222 -3.55 8.04 -4.41
CA ASP A 222 -4.14 9.37 -4.33
C ASP A 222 -4.76 9.78 -5.68
N SER A 223 -5.78 10.64 -5.61
CA SER A 223 -6.45 11.13 -6.81
C SER A 223 -5.71 12.31 -7.45
N ILE A 224 -5.47 12.27 -8.76
CA ILE A 224 -4.96 13.39 -9.55
C ILE A 224 -6.13 14.14 -10.20
N LYS A 225 -6.08 15.48 -10.14
CA LYS A 225 -7.06 16.37 -10.78
C LYS A 225 -6.56 16.84 -12.13
N ILE A 226 -7.44 16.83 -13.14
CA ILE A 226 -7.26 17.57 -14.38
C ILE A 226 -8.44 18.52 -14.64
N VAL A 227 -8.14 19.71 -15.16
CA VAL A 227 -9.14 20.69 -15.60
C VAL A 227 -9.09 20.76 -17.13
N LEU A 228 -10.18 20.37 -17.79
CA LEU A 228 -10.31 20.47 -19.24
C LEU A 228 -10.72 21.89 -19.61
N ALA A 229 -9.76 22.81 -19.64
CA ALA A 229 -10.03 24.20 -19.95
C ALA A 229 -10.56 24.37 -21.39
N ASN A 230 -11.52 25.27 -21.57
CA ASN A 230 -11.86 25.82 -22.89
C ASN A 230 -10.73 26.75 -23.34
N LYS A 231 -9.62 26.21 -23.82
CA LYS A 231 -8.60 27.05 -24.45
C LYS A 231 -9.03 27.31 -25.89
N ALA A 232 -9.66 28.46 -26.14
CA ALA A 232 -9.60 29.06 -27.46
C ALA A 232 -8.12 29.33 -27.75
N ILE A 233 -7.60 28.78 -28.84
CA ILE A 233 -6.24 29.09 -29.28
C ILE A 233 -6.25 30.56 -29.68
N SER A 234 -5.72 31.43 -28.82
CA SER A 234 -5.39 32.80 -29.19
C SER A 234 -4.16 32.76 -30.09
N TRP A 235 -4.34 33.02 -31.38
CA TRP A 235 -3.28 33.14 -32.39
C TRP A 235 -2.34 34.34 -32.15
N GLY A 236 -2.50 35.10 -31.05
CA GLY A 236 -1.70 36.29 -30.73
C GLY A 236 -0.35 36.04 -30.05
N ALA A 237 -0.08 34.84 -29.52
CA ALA A 237 1.10 34.60 -28.67
C ALA A 237 2.37 34.11 -29.40
N ILE A 238 2.36 33.95 -30.72
CA ILE A 238 3.51 33.38 -31.49
C ILE A 238 4.42 34.47 -32.12
N LYS A 239 4.19 35.77 -31.90
CA LYS A 239 4.97 36.81 -32.62
C LYS A 239 6.30 37.28 -32.03
N HIS A 240 6.84 36.70 -30.96
CA HIS A 240 8.09 37.23 -30.36
C HIS A 240 9.30 36.28 -30.27
N LEU A 241 9.26 35.10 -30.90
CA LEU A 241 10.43 34.21 -30.97
C LEU A 241 10.79 33.81 -32.41
N ALA A 242 10.99 34.80 -33.28
CA ALA A 242 11.79 34.64 -34.49
C ALA A 242 12.39 36.00 -34.87
N LEU A 243 13.72 36.03 -35.06
CA LEU A 243 14.60 37.16 -35.40
C LEU A 243 15.27 37.88 -34.22
N ARG A 244 16.38 37.33 -33.73
CA ARG A 244 17.72 37.94 -33.88
C ARG A 244 18.75 36.85 -34.17
#